data_AF-A0A8J5SRP2-F1
#
_entry.id   AF-A0A8J5SRP2-F1
#
_cell.length_a   1.000
_cell.length_b   1.000
_cell.length_c   1.000
_cell.angle_alpha   90.00
_cell.angle_beta   90.00
_cell.angle_gamma   90.00
#
_symmetry.space_group_name_H-M   'P 1'
#
loop_
_entity.id
_entity.type
_entity.pdbx_description
1 polymer ?
#
loop_
_entity_poly.entity_id
_entity_poly.type
_entity_poly.pdbx_seq_one_letter_code
_entity_poly.pdbx_strand_id
1 'polypeptide(L)'
;MKYFNPFHNFLLLQSHAAQILGFKFQYYQRLDVNIPVPPGLFRIAALLVKSGLIDLDSLYAHLLPNDDDAFEHFDSFVTRRIDEASKIGKINLAATGKDLMDDEKQEITIDLYTALEMENDIVEERALEIEKNQKLGFLLAFLLVHDWDHAQLLFERLAHLNPVEHIEICEGLFRIIRRTISTYDIVFQTFHMMDTPLSSQIFSVDLPKEFFQMLAACGPYLHRDTLLFQKYSYLMYYRFELEFV
;
A
#
# COMPACT_ATOMS: atom_id res chain seq x y z
N MET A 1 20.45 -4.33 -49.39
CA MET A 1 19.30 -4.51 -48.48
C MET A 1 19.81 -4.40 -47.06
N LYS A 2 19.51 -3.29 -46.36
CA LYS A 2 19.83 -3.18 -44.94
C LYS A 2 18.91 -4.14 -44.19
N TYR A 3 19.49 -5.08 -43.44
CA TYR A 3 18.74 -5.98 -42.58
C TYR A 3 17.85 -5.15 -41.66
N PHE A 4 16.54 -5.21 -41.88
CA PHE A 4 15.53 -4.65 -41.00
C PHE A 4 15.58 -5.49 -39.74
N ASN A 5 16.27 -5.03 -38.70
CA ASN A 5 16.42 -5.77 -37.46
C ASN A 5 15.24 -5.41 -36.55
N PRO A 6 14.19 -6.25 -36.46
CA PRO A 6 12.96 -5.93 -35.74
C PRO A 6 13.22 -5.64 -34.25
N PHE A 7 14.26 -6.26 -33.68
CA PHE A 7 14.70 -6.02 -32.30
C PHE A 7 15.18 -4.58 -32.07
N HIS A 8 15.87 -3.98 -33.04
CA HIS A 8 16.37 -2.61 -32.89
C HIS A 8 15.25 -1.58 -32.98
N ASN A 9 14.24 -1.84 -33.83
CA ASN A 9 13.04 -0.99 -33.91
C ASN A 9 12.15 -1.14 -32.68
N PHE A 10 12.08 -2.34 -32.11
CA PHE A 10 11.34 -2.61 -30.88
C PHE A 10 11.96 -1.89 -29.66
N LEU A 11 13.29 -1.99 -29.50
CA LEU A 11 14.00 -1.29 -28.42
C LEU A 11 13.93 0.24 -28.54
N LEU A 12 14.00 0.77 -29.77
CA LEU A 12 13.76 2.20 -30.02
C LEU A 12 12.33 2.57 -29.62
N LEU A 13 11.32 1.79 -30.01
CA LEU A 13 9.93 2.10 -29.65
C LEU A 13 9.71 2.13 -28.13
N GLN A 14 10.35 1.20 -27.41
CA GLN A 14 10.32 1.12 -25.94
C GLN A 14 10.91 2.37 -25.28
N SER A 15 12.07 2.85 -25.73
CA SER A 15 12.69 4.06 -25.17
C SER A 15 11.88 5.33 -25.46
N HIS A 16 11.32 5.45 -26.67
CA HIS A 16 10.51 6.62 -27.04
C HIS A 16 9.17 6.64 -26.29
N ALA A 17 8.54 5.48 -26.09
CA ALA A 17 7.30 5.39 -25.33
C ALA A 17 7.51 5.76 -23.86
N ALA A 18 8.60 5.29 -23.23
CA ALA A 18 8.98 5.68 -21.87
C ALA A 18 9.18 7.20 -21.74
N GLN A 19 9.90 7.81 -22.70
CA GLN A 19 10.13 9.26 -22.73
C GLN A 19 8.85 10.07 -22.90
N ILE A 20 7.94 9.64 -23.78
CA ILE A 20 6.66 10.33 -24.00
C ILE A 20 5.80 10.28 -22.73
N LEU A 21 5.73 9.12 -22.07
CA LEU A 21 5.02 9.00 -20.80
C LEU A 21 5.68 9.82 -19.70
N GLY A 22 7.00 9.76 -19.56
CA GLY A 22 7.76 10.58 -18.62
C GLY A 22 7.49 12.07 -18.81
N PHE A 23 7.50 12.55 -20.05
CA PHE A 23 7.15 13.94 -20.37
C PHE A 23 5.70 14.28 -19.98
N LYS A 24 4.76 13.36 -20.18
CA LYS A 24 3.37 13.55 -19.73
C LYS A 24 3.26 13.59 -18.20
N PHE A 25 3.98 12.73 -17.47
CA PHE A 25 4.01 12.78 -16.01
C PHE A 25 4.62 14.09 -15.51
N GLN A 26 5.69 14.57 -16.14
CA GLN A 26 6.29 15.87 -15.84
C GLN A 26 5.36 17.05 -16.17
N TYR A 27 4.52 16.94 -17.21
CA TYR A 27 3.54 17.97 -17.54
C TYR A 27 2.57 18.23 -16.39
N TYR A 28 2.08 17.18 -15.72
CA TYR A 28 1.17 17.33 -14.59
C TYR A 28 1.84 17.86 -13.31
N GLN A 29 3.18 17.86 -13.24
CA GLN A 29 3.94 18.45 -12.13
C GLN A 29 4.25 19.93 -12.34
N ARG A 30 3.91 20.50 -13.50
CA ARG A 30 4.11 21.93 -13.74
C ARG A 30 3.14 22.73 -12.88
N LEU A 31 3.66 23.78 -12.24
CA LEU A 31 2.88 24.72 -11.41
C LEU A 31 1.67 25.29 -12.17
N ASP A 32 1.77 25.42 -13.49
CA ASP A 32 0.70 25.94 -14.36
C ASP A 32 -0.48 24.97 -14.53
N VAL A 33 -0.27 23.67 -14.27
CA VAL A 33 -1.27 22.63 -14.56
C VAL A 33 -2.11 22.31 -13.33
N ASN A 34 -1.57 22.42 -12.10
CA ASN A 34 -2.23 22.21 -10.79
C ASN A 34 -3.41 21.22 -10.77
N ILE A 35 -3.29 20.15 -11.54
CA ILE A 35 -4.30 19.10 -11.71
C ILE A 35 -3.56 17.79 -11.42
N PRO A 36 -4.08 16.95 -10.52
CA PRO A 36 -3.46 15.67 -10.21
C PRO A 36 -3.38 14.79 -11.45
N VAL A 37 -2.39 13.91 -11.47
CA VAL A 37 -2.22 13.00 -12.60
C VAL A 37 -3.45 12.09 -12.72
N PRO A 38 -4.11 12.02 -13.89
CA PRO A 38 -5.29 11.19 -14.05
C PRO A 38 -4.98 9.71 -13.77
N PRO A 39 -5.84 8.98 -13.03
CA PRO A 39 -5.62 7.57 -12.70
C PRO A 39 -5.54 6.68 -13.95
N GLY A 40 -6.23 7.08 -15.03
CA GLY A 40 -6.14 6.41 -16.32
C GLY A 40 -4.74 6.43 -16.93
N LEU A 41 -3.95 7.49 -16.70
CA LEU A 41 -2.57 7.57 -17.19
C LEU A 41 -1.68 6.57 -16.47
N PHE A 42 -1.78 6.48 -15.14
CA PHE A 42 -1.05 5.47 -14.36
C PHE A 42 -1.43 4.06 -14.79
N ARG A 43 -2.73 3.78 -15.00
CA ARG A 43 -3.20 2.47 -15.46
C ARG A 43 -2.64 2.09 -16.83
N ILE A 44 -2.61 3.02 -17.78
CA ILE A 44 -2.03 2.79 -19.11
C ILE A 44 -0.53 2.53 -18.98
N ALA A 45 0.18 3.33 -18.21
CA ALA A 45 1.62 3.15 -17.98
C ALA A 45 1.92 1.78 -17.34
N ALA A 46 1.15 1.37 -16.33
CA ALA A 46 1.30 0.06 -15.68
C ALA A 46 1.04 -1.10 -16.67
N LEU A 47 0.03 -0.99 -17.53
CA LEU A 47 -0.23 -1.99 -18.58
C LEU A 47 0.89 -2.07 -19.62
N LEU A 48 1.51 -0.94 -19.96
CA LEU A 48 2.65 -0.90 -20.90
C LEU A 48 3.91 -1.52 -20.29
N VAL A 49 4.15 -1.31 -19.00
CA VAL A 49 5.23 -1.99 -18.27
C VAL A 49 4.96 -3.49 -18.19
N LYS A 50 3.75 -3.89 -17.78
CA LYS A 50 3.33 -5.30 -17.70
C LYS A 50 3.46 -6.07 -19.02
N SER A 51 3.21 -5.40 -20.14
CA SER A 51 3.36 -6.00 -21.48
C SER A 51 4.81 -6.04 -21.98
N GLY A 52 5.77 -5.53 -21.20
CA GLY A 52 7.19 -5.47 -21.58
C GLY A 52 7.48 -4.44 -22.68
N LEU A 53 6.54 -3.55 -22.99
CA LEU A 53 6.71 -2.49 -24.00
C LEU A 53 7.51 -1.32 -23.45
N ILE A 54 7.55 -1.15 -22.14
CA ILE A 54 8.24 -0.09 -21.43
C ILE A 54 8.97 -0.71 -20.24
N ASP A 55 10.21 -0.29 -20.03
CA ASP A 55 10.96 -0.67 -18.84
C ASP A 55 10.55 0.20 -17.65
N LEU A 56 10.35 -0.42 -16.49
CA LEU A 56 9.91 0.25 -15.27
C LEU A 56 10.94 1.29 -14.83
N ASP A 57 12.22 0.94 -14.83
CA ASP A 57 13.29 1.83 -14.38
C ASP A 57 13.42 3.07 -15.26
N SER A 58 13.27 2.88 -16.58
CA SER A 58 13.25 3.97 -17.56
C SER A 58 12.12 4.97 -17.31
N LEU A 59 10.93 4.52 -16.91
CA LEU A 59 9.83 5.42 -16.58
C LEU A 59 9.99 6.02 -15.17
N TYR A 60 10.45 5.22 -14.21
CA TYR A 60 10.64 5.62 -12.82
C TYR A 60 11.60 6.81 -12.67
N ALA A 61 12.65 6.86 -13.48
CA ALA A 61 13.60 7.98 -13.52
C ALA A 61 12.97 9.34 -13.90
N HIS A 62 11.76 9.33 -14.45
CA HIS A 62 11.03 10.54 -14.84
C HIS A 62 9.89 10.90 -13.87
N LEU A 63 9.61 10.05 -12.89
CA LEU A 63 8.56 10.28 -11.89
C LEU A 63 9.07 11.20 -10.77
N LEU A 64 8.18 12.08 -10.31
CA LEU A 64 8.44 13.00 -9.21
C LEU A 64 7.45 12.78 -8.06
N PRO A 65 7.84 13.09 -6.81
CA PRO A 65 9.16 13.58 -6.36
C PRO A 65 10.27 12.51 -6.41
N ASN A 66 11.55 12.90 -6.27
CA ASN A 66 12.65 11.94 -6.12
C ASN A 66 12.47 11.13 -4.83
N ASP A 67 13.15 9.98 -4.72
CA ASP A 67 12.99 9.11 -3.54
C ASP A 67 13.44 9.85 -2.28
N ASP A 68 14.61 10.49 -2.31
CA ASP A 68 15.14 11.28 -1.19
C ASP A 68 14.19 12.42 -0.77
N ASP A 69 13.69 13.20 -1.74
CA ASP A 69 12.75 14.30 -1.49
C ASP A 69 11.43 13.79 -0.87
N ALA A 70 10.94 12.64 -1.33
CA ALA A 70 9.74 12.00 -0.79
C ALA A 70 9.96 11.54 0.65
N PHE A 71 11.12 10.91 0.90
CA PHE A 71 11.49 10.40 2.21
C PHE A 71 11.68 11.52 3.23
N GLU A 72 12.32 12.63 2.86
CA GLU A 72 12.45 13.80 3.74
C GLU A 72 11.09 14.41 4.10
N HIS A 73 10.19 14.55 3.10
CA HIS A 73 8.84 15.05 3.37
C HIS A 73 8.09 14.11 4.32
N PHE A 74 8.18 12.80 4.13
CA PHE A 74 7.57 11.81 5.00
C PHE A 74 8.17 11.82 6.41
N ASP A 75 9.49 11.93 6.56
CA ASP A 75 10.14 12.02 7.87
C ASP A 75 9.73 13.28 8.64
N SER A 76 9.59 14.41 7.92
CA SER A 76 9.07 15.65 8.51
C SER A 76 7.63 15.50 8.99
N PHE A 77 6.81 14.80 8.20
CA PHE A 77 5.44 14.46 8.56
C PHE A 77 5.41 13.57 9.81
N VAL A 78 6.14 12.45 9.81
CA VAL A 78 6.19 11.51 10.95
C VAL A 78 6.68 12.21 12.22
N THR A 79 7.72 13.04 12.11
CA THR A 79 8.26 13.79 13.27
C THR A 79 7.21 14.75 13.83
N ARG A 80 6.53 15.52 12.97
CA ARG A 80 5.42 16.40 13.37
C ARG A 80 4.32 15.61 14.09
N ARG A 81 3.96 14.45 13.58
CA ARG A 81 2.93 13.57 14.16
C ARG A 81 3.33 13.02 15.52
N ILE A 82 4.58 12.57 15.67
CA ILE A 82 5.11 12.11 16.95
C ILE A 82 5.12 13.27 17.96
N ASP A 83 5.49 14.47 17.55
CA ASP A 83 5.47 15.65 18.41
C ASP A 83 4.05 16.03 18.84
N GLU A 84 3.08 16.01 17.95
CA GLU A 84 1.65 16.20 18.25
C GLU A 84 1.14 15.14 19.22
N ALA A 85 1.41 13.85 18.97
CA ALA A 85 1.04 12.77 19.87
C ALA A 85 1.72 12.87 21.24
N SER A 86 2.99 13.32 21.29
CA SER A 86 3.72 13.51 22.54
C SER A 86 3.15 14.66 23.40
N LYS A 87 2.55 15.68 22.76
CA LYS A 87 1.84 16.76 23.46
C LYS A 87 0.55 16.23 24.10
N ILE A 88 -0.09 15.22 23.50
CA ILE A 88 -1.25 14.52 24.05
C ILE A 88 -0.83 13.54 25.16
N GLY A 89 0.27 12.80 25.01
CA GLY A 89 0.78 11.87 26.02
C GLY A 89 1.34 12.53 27.29
N LYS A 90 1.63 13.83 27.25
CA LYS A 90 2.03 14.65 28.42
C LYS A 90 0.82 15.18 29.22
N ILE A 91 -0.41 14.90 28.80
CA ILE A 91 -1.61 15.19 29.60
C ILE A 91 -1.59 14.18 30.76
N ASN A 92 -1.33 14.70 31.96
CA ASN A 92 -0.98 13.97 33.18
C ASN A 92 -1.86 12.73 33.49
N LEU A 93 -1.30 11.52 33.30
CA LEU A 93 -1.75 10.33 34.03
C LEU A 93 -1.35 10.39 35.54
N ALA A 94 -0.53 11.37 35.93
CA ALA A 94 -0.04 11.54 37.30
C ALA A 94 -1.04 12.16 38.30
N ALA A 95 -2.25 12.54 37.86
CA ALA A 95 -3.23 13.21 38.73
C ALA A 95 -4.21 12.27 39.45
N THR A 96 -3.88 10.98 39.62
CA THR A 96 -4.60 10.12 40.58
C THR A 96 -3.81 10.04 41.88
N GLY A 97 -3.74 11.15 42.60
CA GLY A 97 -2.96 11.20 43.84
C GLY A 97 -2.86 12.58 44.47
N LYS A 98 -4.01 13.12 44.90
CA LYS A 98 -4.14 14.00 46.06
C LYS A 98 -3.22 15.24 46.08
N ASP A 99 -3.71 16.36 45.57
CA ASP A 99 -3.93 17.54 46.40
C ASP A 99 -4.75 18.59 45.65
N LEU A 100 -5.81 19.02 46.33
CA LEU A 100 -6.67 20.13 45.96
C LEU A 100 -5.91 21.42 46.30
N MET A 101 -5.61 22.27 45.32
CA MET A 101 -5.64 23.74 45.40
C MET A 101 -4.99 24.37 44.16
N ASP A 102 -5.74 25.30 43.54
CA ASP A 102 -5.34 26.33 42.58
C ASP A 102 -4.35 25.96 41.46
N ASP A 103 -4.91 25.71 40.29
CA ASP A 103 -4.75 26.64 39.16
C ASP A 103 -5.66 26.15 38.02
N GLU A 104 -6.31 27.08 37.31
CA GLU A 104 -7.13 26.86 36.12
C GLU A 104 -6.35 26.16 34.99
N LYS A 105 -6.10 24.86 35.12
CA LYS A 105 -5.52 24.04 34.07
C LYS A 105 -6.66 23.32 33.37
N GLN A 106 -7.08 23.90 32.25
CA GLN A 106 -8.03 23.31 31.32
C GLN A 106 -7.76 21.83 31.13
N GLU A 107 -8.68 21.04 31.67
CA GLU A 107 -8.81 19.62 31.45
C GLU A 107 -9.16 19.45 29.96
N ILE A 108 -8.15 19.32 29.10
CA ILE A 108 -8.38 18.97 27.69
C ILE A 108 -8.66 17.47 27.67
N THR A 109 -9.86 17.07 28.13
CA THR A 109 -10.49 15.87 27.61
C THR A 109 -10.68 16.12 26.12
N ILE A 110 -9.83 15.52 25.29
CA ILE A 110 -10.06 15.50 23.85
C ILE A 110 -11.39 14.79 23.67
N ASP A 111 -12.44 15.57 23.39
CA ASP A 111 -13.76 15.04 23.11
C ASP A 111 -13.64 14.04 21.95
N LEU A 112 -14.44 12.98 21.97
CA LEU A 112 -14.44 11.95 20.92
C LEU A 112 -14.55 12.60 19.53
N TYR A 113 -15.31 13.69 19.44
CA TYR A 113 -15.44 14.49 18.22
C TYR A 113 -14.10 15.09 17.74
N THR A 114 -13.29 15.65 18.64
CA THR A 114 -11.97 16.19 18.32
C THR A 114 -11.00 15.08 17.90
N ALA A 115 -11.07 13.90 18.51
CA ALA A 115 -10.25 12.76 18.08
C ALA A 115 -10.61 12.27 16.66
N LEU A 116 -11.91 12.23 16.32
CA LEU A 116 -12.38 11.88 14.98
C LEU A 116 -12.03 12.96 13.93
N GLU A 117 -12.13 14.24 14.26
CA GLU A 117 -11.69 15.33 13.37
C GLU A 117 -10.19 15.23 13.09
N MET A 118 -9.38 15.03 14.12
CA MET A 118 -7.94 14.83 13.99
C MET A 118 -7.57 13.60 13.17
N GLU A 119 -8.40 12.54 13.17
CA GLU A 119 -8.23 11.34 12.33
C GLU A 119 -8.59 11.61 10.86
N ASN A 120 -9.70 12.31 10.62
CA ASN A 120 -10.11 12.68 9.26
C ASN A 120 -9.08 13.59 8.58
N ASP A 121 -8.49 14.54 9.31
CA ASP A 121 -7.42 15.40 8.80
C ASP A 121 -6.20 14.57 8.32
N ILE A 122 -5.89 13.47 9.01
CA ILE A 122 -4.82 12.54 8.58
C ILE A 122 -5.18 11.88 7.27
N VAL A 123 -6.42 11.40 7.16
CA VAL A 123 -6.90 10.69 5.97
C VAL A 123 -6.86 11.63 4.76
N GLU A 124 -7.25 12.89 4.94
CA GLU A 124 -7.18 13.91 3.88
C GLU A 124 -5.74 14.26 3.49
N GLU A 125 -4.85 14.49 4.46
CA GLU A 125 -3.43 14.81 4.17
C GLU A 125 -2.74 13.63 3.45
N ARG A 126 -3.07 12.40 3.81
CA ARG A 126 -2.58 11.18 3.15
C ARG A 126 -3.18 10.96 1.76
N ALA A 127 -4.43 11.36 1.52
CA ALA A 127 -5.02 11.34 0.18
C ALA A 127 -4.30 12.34 -0.74
N LEU A 128 -4.02 13.54 -0.23
CA LEU A 128 -3.25 14.56 -0.95
C LEU A 128 -1.81 14.11 -1.24
N GLU A 129 -1.19 13.30 -0.38
CA GLU A 129 0.13 12.73 -0.61
C GLU A 129 0.14 11.76 -1.80
N ILE A 130 -0.90 10.92 -1.96
CA ILE A 130 -1.04 10.04 -3.14
C ILE A 130 -1.18 10.86 -4.42
N GLU A 131 -1.95 11.96 -4.38
CA GLU A 131 -2.14 12.84 -5.54
C GLU A 131 -0.86 13.58 -5.95
N LYS A 132 -0.04 13.97 -4.97
CA LYS A 132 1.22 14.69 -5.19
C LYS A 132 2.37 13.76 -5.57
N ASN A 133 2.39 12.55 -5.03
CA ASN A 133 3.45 11.59 -5.23
C ASN A 133 3.12 10.59 -6.34
N GLN A 134 3.71 10.80 -7.52
CA GLN A 134 3.44 9.95 -8.68
C GLN A 134 3.89 8.51 -8.49
N LYS A 135 4.87 8.25 -7.62
CA LYS A 135 5.37 6.90 -7.34
C LYS A 135 4.33 6.09 -6.58
N LEU A 136 3.63 6.72 -5.62
CA LEU A 136 2.50 6.11 -4.93
C LEU A 136 1.33 5.85 -5.88
N GLY A 137 1.00 6.83 -6.74
CA GLY A 137 0.00 6.65 -7.79
C GLY A 137 0.34 5.51 -8.76
N PHE A 138 1.63 5.31 -9.05
CA PHE A 138 2.10 4.24 -9.91
C PHE A 138 2.05 2.86 -9.23
N LEU A 139 2.43 2.78 -7.96
CA LEU A 139 2.24 1.59 -7.13
C LEU A 139 0.76 1.18 -7.08
N LEU A 140 -0.14 2.13 -6.84
CA LEU A 140 -1.59 1.89 -6.86
C LEU A 140 -2.05 1.33 -8.22
N ALA A 141 -1.52 1.86 -9.32
CA ALA A 141 -1.87 1.36 -10.65
C ALA A 141 -1.41 -0.09 -10.91
N PHE A 142 -0.23 -0.50 -10.45
CA PHE A 142 0.18 -1.90 -10.53
C PHE A 142 -0.73 -2.81 -9.72
N LEU A 143 -1.16 -2.34 -8.53
CA LEU A 143 -2.12 -3.09 -7.71
C LEU A 143 -3.46 -3.28 -8.42
N LEU A 144 -3.97 -2.23 -9.07
CA LEU A 144 -5.20 -2.28 -9.86
C LEU A 144 -5.10 -3.18 -11.11
N VAL A 145 -3.91 -3.31 -11.69
CA VAL A 145 -3.62 -4.18 -12.85
C VAL A 145 -3.30 -5.63 -12.42
N HIS A 146 -3.29 -5.90 -11.10
CA HIS A 146 -2.92 -7.19 -10.51
C HIS A 146 -1.54 -7.65 -10.99
N ASP A 147 -0.57 -6.75 -10.93
CA ASP A 147 0.83 -7.02 -11.23
C ASP A 147 1.63 -6.99 -9.94
N TRP A 148 1.74 -8.16 -9.29
CA TRP A 148 2.42 -8.27 -8.00
C TRP A 148 3.92 -8.08 -8.12
N ASP A 149 4.56 -8.59 -9.17
CA ASP A 149 6.02 -8.56 -9.31
C ASP A 149 6.55 -7.13 -9.35
N HIS A 150 5.94 -6.27 -10.16
CA HIS A 150 6.31 -4.85 -10.23
C HIS A 150 5.85 -4.07 -9.00
N ALA A 151 4.69 -4.42 -8.41
CA ALA A 151 4.24 -3.80 -7.17
C ALA A 151 5.17 -4.11 -6.00
N GLN A 152 5.66 -5.35 -5.88
CA GLN A 152 6.59 -5.76 -4.84
C GLN A 152 7.89 -4.98 -4.95
N LEU A 153 8.44 -4.82 -6.15
CA LEU A 153 9.65 -4.01 -6.36
C LEU A 153 9.45 -2.56 -5.90
N LEU A 154 8.28 -1.98 -6.17
CA LEU A 154 7.95 -0.63 -5.70
C LEU A 154 7.70 -0.58 -4.18
N PHE A 155 7.10 -1.61 -3.58
CA PHE A 155 6.99 -1.72 -2.13
C PHE A 155 8.35 -1.76 -1.44
N GLU A 156 9.32 -2.47 -2.01
CA GLU A 156 10.68 -2.53 -1.49
C GLU A 156 11.39 -1.18 -1.63
N ARG A 157 11.26 -0.50 -2.78
CA ARG A 157 11.88 0.83 -3.00
C ARG A 157 11.25 1.92 -2.15
N LEU A 158 9.93 1.89 -1.97
CA LEU A 158 9.17 2.91 -1.24
C LEU A 158 8.91 2.52 0.22
N ALA A 159 9.57 1.48 0.74
CA ALA A 159 9.32 0.95 2.08
C ALA A 159 9.38 2.04 3.17
N HIS A 160 10.26 3.03 3.00
CA HIS A 160 10.42 4.16 3.93
C HIS A 160 9.18 5.06 4.00
N LEU A 161 8.42 5.19 2.92
CA LEU A 161 7.16 5.94 2.88
C LEU A 161 5.99 5.19 3.51
N ASN A 162 6.19 3.92 3.90
CA ASN A 162 5.14 3.06 4.43
C ASN A 162 3.85 3.10 3.57
N PRO A 163 3.93 2.71 2.29
CA PRO A 163 2.86 2.94 1.32
C PRO A 163 1.53 2.26 1.68
N VAL A 164 1.55 1.22 2.52
CA VAL A 164 0.34 0.51 2.97
C VAL A 164 -0.45 1.29 4.03
N GLU A 165 0.14 2.32 4.63
CA GLU A 165 -0.60 3.24 5.50
C GLU A 165 -1.74 3.93 4.73
N HIS A 166 -1.54 4.22 3.45
CA HIS A 166 -2.56 4.78 2.56
C HIS A 166 -3.70 3.78 2.32
N ILE A 167 -4.93 4.24 2.55
CA ILE A 167 -6.13 3.40 2.45
C ILE A 167 -6.28 2.79 1.05
N GLU A 168 -6.07 3.59 0.00
CA GLU A 168 -6.23 3.13 -1.39
C GLU A 168 -5.24 2.03 -1.79
N ILE A 169 -3.97 2.17 -1.36
CA ILE A 169 -2.92 1.19 -1.62
C ILE A 169 -3.20 -0.08 -0.81
N CYS A 170 -3.59 0.06 0.45
CA CYS A 170 -3.98 -1.04 1.32
C CYS A 170 -5.14 -1.86 0.73
N GLU A 171 -6.20 -1.20 0.27
CA GLU A 171 -7.33 -1.86 -0.40
C GLU A 171 -6.93 -2.51 -1.73
N GLY A 172 -6.07 -1.85 -2.50
CA GLY A 172 -5.48 -2.41 -3.71
C GLY A 172 -4.75 -3.72 -3.45
N LEU A 173 -3.94 -3.76 -2.39
CA LEU A 173 -3.22 -4.94 -1.93
C LEU A 173 -4.17 -6.04 -1.46
N PHE A 174 -5.14 -5.72 -0.60
CA PHE A 174 -6.15 -6.68 -0.14
C PHE A 174 -6.95 -7.27 -1.29
N ARG A 175 -7.25 -6.50 -2.34
CA ARG A 175 -7.94 -7.02 -3.52
C ARG A 175 -7.13 -8.11 -4.24
N ILE A 176 -5.80 -7.98 -4.34
CA ILE A 176 -4.96 -9.03 -4.92
C ILE A 176 -4.94 -10.24 -4.00
N ILE A 177 -4.73 -10.03 -2.69
CA ILE A 177 -4.69 -11.11 -1.70
C ILE A 177 -6.01 -11.89 -1.70
N ARG A 178 -7.16 -11.20 -1.66
CA ARG A 178 -8.50 -11.82 -1.73
C ARG A 178 -8.66 -12.64 -3.00
N ARG A 179 -8.14 -12.18 -4.15
CA ARG A 179 -8.18 -12.92 -5.40
C ARG A 179 -7.32 -14.19 -5.34
N THR A 180 -6.14 -14.12 -4.72
CA THR A 180 -5.28 -15.29 -4.49
C THR A 180 -5.95 -16.29 -3.55
N ILE A 181 -6.58 -15.82 -2.47
CA ILE A 181 -7.32 -16.65 -1.51
C ILE A 181 -8.58 -17.25 -2.12
N SER A 182 -9.29 -16.54 -3.01
CA SER A 182 -10.59 -17.00 -3.52
C SER A 182 -10.47 -18.29 -4.32
N THR A 183 -9.31 -18.57 -4.91
CA THR A 183 -8.98 -19.88 -5.51
C THR A 183 -9.12 -21.03 -4.50
N TYR A 184 -8.97 -20.73 -3.21
CA TYR A 184 -9.07 -21.65 -2.09
C TYR A 184 -10.42 -21.55 -1.35
N ASP A 185 -11.39 -20.76 -1.82
CA ASP A 185 -12.69 -20.60 -1.13
C ASP A 185 -13.45 -21.94 -0.98
N ILE A 186 -13.24 -22.91 -1.87
CA ILE A 186 -13.81 -24.27 -1.75
C ILE A 186 -13.33 -24.96 -0.46
N VAL A 187 -12.06 -24.75 -0.10
CA VAL A 187 -11.44 -25.28 1.11
C VAL A 187 -12.08 -24.62 2.34
N PHE A 188 -12.27 -23.29 2.30
CA PHE A 188 -12.96 -22.53 3.36
C PHE A 188 -14.44 -22.88 3.53
N GLN A 189 -15.19 -23.06 2.44
CA GLN A 189 -16.60 -23.45 2.50
C GLN A 189 -16.77 -24.85 3.11
N THR A 190 -15.85 -25.76 2.81
CA THR A 190 -15.83 -27.10 3.40
C THR A 190 -15.53 -27.03 4.91
N PHE A 191 -14.61 -26.15 5.32
CA PHE A 191 -14.30 -25.93 6.75
C PHE A 191 -15.43 -25.32 7.56
N HIS A 192 -16.19 -24.37 6.98
CA HIS A 192 -17.26 -23.71 7.73
C HIS A 192 -18.47 -24.61 7.97
N MET A 193 -18.62 -25.69 7.17
CA MET A 193 -19.76 -26.60 7.19
C MET A 193 -19.51 -27.91 7.97
N MET A 194 -18.29 -28.18 8.42
CA MET A 194 -17.93 -29.45 9.07
C MET A 194 -17.26 -29.24 10.44
N ASP A 195 -18.00 -29.50 11.52
CA ASP A 195 -17.48 -29.80 12.87
C ASP A 195 -16.79 -31.19 12.92
N THR A 196 -16.15 -31.61 11.83
CA THR A 196 -15.56 -32.96 11.69
C THR A 196 -14.13 -32.87 11.19
N PRO A 197 -13.19 -33.66 11.76
CA PRO A 197 -11.79 -33.61 11.37
C PRO A 197 -11.68 -34.09 9.93
N LEU A 198 -11.34 -33.16 9.04
CA LEU A 198 -11.25 -33.42 7.61
C LEU A 198 -10.02 -34.29 7.31
N SER A 199 -10.16 -35.17 6.32
CA SER A 199 -9.09 -36.05 5.83
C SER A 199 -7.87 -35.26 5.36
N SER A 200 -6.67 -35.78 5.66
CA SER A 200 -5.33 -35.27 5.32
C SER A 200 -5.09 -34.90 3.85
N GLN A 201 -6.00 -35.25 2.94
CA GLN A 201 -5.85 -35.04 1.49
C GLN A 201 -6.27 -33.65 0.98
N ILE A 202 -7.07 -32.87 1.73
CA ILE A 202 -7.46 -31.50 1.33
C ILE A 202 -6.35 -30.47 1.68
N PHE A 203 -5.38 -30.87 2.51
CA PHE A 203 -4.45 -29.94 3.15
C PHE A 203 -3.09 -29.80 2.48
N SER A 204 -2.84 -30.50 1.38
CA SER A 204 -1.62 -30.30 0.56
C SER A 204 -1.74 -29.05 -0.34
N VAL A 205 -2.48 -28.04 0.09
CA VAL A 205 -2.58 -26.77 -0.61
C VAL A 205 -1.40 -25.92 -0.19
N ASP A 206 -0.31 -26.04 -0.95
CA ASP A 206 0.78 -25.09 -0.83
C ASP A 206 0.29 -23.71 -1.29
N LEU A 207 0.22 -22.78 -0.32
CA LEU A 207 -0.03 -21.39 -0.64
C LEU A 207 1.18 -20.81 -1.39
N PRO A 208 0.94 -20.02 -2.45
CA PRO A 208 2.00 -19.40 -3.22
C PRO A 208 2.88 -18.53 -2.32
N LYS A 209 4.19 -18.49 -2.57
CA LYS A 209 5.13 -17.65 -1.81
C LYS A 209 4.71 -16.17 -1.86
N GLU A 210 4.16 -15.76 -2.99
CA GLU A 210 3.64 -14.43 -3.27
C GLU A 210 2.55 -14.05 -2.26
N PHE A 211 1.74 -15.01 -1.81
CA PHE A 211 0.74 -14.78 -0.76
C PHE A 211 1.36 -14.29 0.54
N PHE A 212 2.42 -14.96 0.99
CA PHE A 212 3.13 -14.57 2.20
C PHE A 212 3.86 -13.25 2.04
N GLN A 213 4.43 -12.99 0.86
CA GLN A 213 5.05 -11.71 0.55
C GLN A 213 4.03 -10.56 0.57
N MET A 214 2.84 -10.77 0.00
CA MET A 214 1.75 -9.79 0.05
C MET A 214 1.29 -9.51 1.49
N LEU A 215 1.17 -10.55 2.31
CA LEU A 215 0.82 -10.38 3.72
C LEU A 215 1.91 -9.68 4.53
N ALA A 216 3.19 -9.99 4.26
CA ALA A 216 4.31 -9.28 4.88
C ALA A 216 4.30 -7.80 4.48
N ALA A 217 4.00 -7.50 3.22
CA ALA A 217 3.83 -6.13 2.74
C ALA A 217 2.65 -5.42 3.43
N CYS A 218 1.55 -6.12 3.74
CA CYS A 218 0.43 -5.54 4.50
C CYS A 218 0.85 -5.02 5.89
N GLY A 219 1.86 -5.62 6.51
CA GLY A 219 2.33 -5.26 7.85
C GLY A 219 1.20 -5.24 8.89
N PRO A 220 1.13 -4.22 9.78
CA PRO A 220 0.12 -4.15 10.83
C PRO A 220 -1.27 -3.80 10.29
N TYR A 221 -1.42 -3.43 9.01
CA TYR A 221 -2.66 -2.89 8.46
C TYR A 221 -3.71 -3.94 8.14
N LEU A 222 -3.39 -5.22 8.28
CA LEU A 222 -4.34 -6.33 8.03
C LEU A 222 -5.64 -6.23 8.84
N HIS A 223 -5.61 -5.52 9.99
CA HIS A 223 -6.81 -5.25 10.80
C HIS A 223 -7.91 -4.48 10.05
N ARG A 224 -7.56 -3.74 8.98
CA ARG A 224 -8.52 -2.98 8.16
C ARG A 224 -9.48 -3.89 7.38
N ASP A 225 -9.09 -5.13 7.09
CA ASP A 225 -9.96 -6.14 6.48
C ASP A 225 -10.13 -7.34 7.43
N THR A 226 -11.17 -7.27 8.26
CA THR A 226 -11.48 -8.29 9.27
C THR A 226 -11.80 -9.66 8.67
N LEU A 227 -12.39 -9.70 7.47
CA LEU A 227 -12.70 -10.95 6.78
C LEU A 227 -11.43 -11.62 6.27
N LEU A 228 -10.53 -10.84 5.69
CA LEU A 228 -9.23 -11.32 5.24
C LEU A 228 -8.40 -11.82 6.43
N PHE A 229 -8.37 -11.06 7.52
CA PHE A 229 -7.70 -11.43 8.76
C PHE A 229 -8.24 -12.74 9.33
N GLN A 230 -9.57 -12.92 9.35
CA GLN A 230 -10.21 -14.15 9.81
C GLN A 230 -9.84 -15.35 8.92
N LYS A 231 -9.95 -15.21 7.59
CA LYS A 231 -9.58 -16.27 6.64
C LYS A 231 -8.11 -16.67 6.79
N TYR A 232 -7.22 -15.70 6.93
CA TYR A 232 -5.79 -15.94 7.19
C TYR A 232 -5.56 -16.70 8.50
N SER A 233 -6.20 -16.26 9.58
CA SER A 233 -6.06 -16.88 10.90
C SER A 233 -6.48 -18.36 10.87
N TYR A 234 -7.57 -18.67 10.17
CA TYR A 234 -7.99 -20.07 9.97
C TYR A 234 -6.98 -20.88 9.16
N LEU A 235 -6.48 -20.36 8.04
CA LEU A 235 -5.46 -21.06 7.23
C LEU A 235 -4.22 -21.42 8.06
N MET A 236 -3.74 -20.47 8.87
CA MET A 236 -2.55 -20.67 9.68
C MET A 236 -2.78 -21.67 10.81
N TYR A 237 -3.93 -21.61 11.48
CA TYR A 237 -4.28 -22.57 12.52
C TYR A 237 -4.24 -24.01 12.01
N TYR A 238 -4.89 -24.29 10.86
CA TYR A 238 -4.92 -25.64 10.30
C TYR A 238 -3.57 -26.10 9.75
N ARG A 239 -2.79 -25.20 9.13
CA ARG A 239 -1.42 -25.53 8.69
C ARG A 239 -0.55 -25.95 9.88
N PHE A 240 -0.68 -25.25 11.01
CA PHE A 240 0.06 -25.57 12.23
C PHE A 240 -0.36 -26.91 12.81
N GLU A 241 -1.66 -27.22 12.90
CA GLU A 241 -2.10 -28.52 13.44
C GLU A 241 -1.59 -29.72 12.62
N LEU A 242 -1.36 -29.57 11.33
CA LEU A 242 -0.88 -30.64 10.46
C LEU A 242 0.64 -30.85 10.49
N GLU A 243 1.42 -29.84 10.85
CA GLU A 243 2.87 -29.99 11.01
C GLU A 243 3.24 -30.76 12.30
N PHE A 244 2.28 -30.94 13.22
CA PHE A 244 2.46 -31.64 14.50
C PHE A 244 1.71 -32.98 14.61
N VAL A 245 1.19 -33.52 13.50
CA VAL A 245 0.59 -34.88 13.39
C VAL A 245 1.43 -35.74 12.45
#